data_AF-A0ABD0PEC9-F1
#
_entry.id   AF-A0ABD0PEC9-F1
#
_cell.length_a   1.000
_cell.length_b   1.000
_cell.length_c   1.000
_cell.angle_alpha   90.00
_cell.angle_beta   90.00
_cell.angle_gamma   90.00
#
_symmetry.space_group_name_H-M   'P 1'
#
loop_
_entity.id
_entity.type
_entity.pdbx_description
1 polymer ?
#
loop_
_entity_poly.entity_id
_entity_poly.type
_entity_poly.pdbx_seq_one_letter_code
_entity_poly.pdbx_strand_id
1 'polypeptide(L)'
;DSAPAWHYSVEYQRKVGGAGALWGRVFNGTHCSWQRLDDVGGTSAVIDKLEMDSVYVLRVRGCNKAGFGEYSEEVYLHTPPAP
;
A
#
# COMPACT_ATOMS: atom_id res chain seq x y z
N ASP A 1 12.47 0.51 -23.77
CA ASP A 1 13.29 0.60 -22.55
C ASP A 1 12.67 1.69 -21.69
N SER A 2 11.95 1.31 -20.62
CA SER A 2 11.28 2.28 -19.75
C SER A 2 12.33 2.89 -18.82
N ALA A 3 12.45 4.22 -18.81
CA ALA A 3 13.43 4.91 -17.97
C ALA A 3 13.35 4.45 -16.50
N PRO A 4 14.49 4.25 -15.81
CA PRO A 4 14.49 3.78 -14.43
C PRO A 4 13.67 4.72 -13.55
N ALA A 5 12.87 4.13 -12.64
CA ALA A 5 12.11 4.90 -11.67
C ALA A 5 13.07 5.71 -10.78
N TRP A 6 12.74 6.98 -10.54
CA TRP A 6 13.50 7.86 -9.65
C TRP A 6 12.86 7.93 -8.26
N HIS A 7 11.57 7.58 -8.17
CA HIS A 7 10.81 7.49 -6.94
C HIS A 7 9.99 6.21 -6.95
N TYR A 8 9.70 5.68 -5.77
CA TYR A 8 8.75 4.60 -5.61
C TYR A 8 7.61 5.06 -4.72
N SER A 9 6.38 4.73 -5.10
CA SER A 9 5.22 4.89 -4.24
C SER A 9 4.82 3.52 -3.70
N VAL A 10 4.83 3.38 -2.38
CA VAL A 10 4.37 2.17 -1.69
C VAL A 10 2.95 2.41 -1.22
N GLU A 11 2.04 1.52 -1.57
CA GLU A 11 0.66 1.58 -1.14
C GLU A 11 0.31 0.35 -0.30
N TYR A 12 -0.38 0.56 0.81
CA TYR A 12 -0.75 -0.50 1.74
C TYR A 12 -2.21 -0.36 2.17
N GLN A 13 -2.89 -1.48 2.35
CA GLN A 13 -4.27 -1.50 2.80
C GLN A 13 -4.49 -2.66 3.78
N ARG A 14 -5.29 -2.42 4.82
CA ARG A 14 -5.75 -3.48 5.71
C ARG A 14 -6.80 -4.34 5.00
N LYS A 15 -6.60 -5.66 4.98
CA LYS A 15 -7.60 -6.63 4.51
C LYS A 15 -8.54 -6.94 5.68
N VAL A 16 -9.70 -6.28 5.72
CA VAL A 16 -10.75 -6.64 6.68
C VAL A 16 -11.38 -7.94 6.20
N GLY A 17 -11.18 -9.03 6.93
CA GLY A 17 -11.86 -10.29 6.69
C GLY A 17 -13.35 -10.14 7.00
N GLY A 18 -14.17 -9.83 6.00
CA GLY A 18 -15.62 -9.71 6.17
C GLY A 18 -16.29 -9.21 4.90
N ALA A 19 -17.26 -9.99 4.41
CA ALA A 19 -18.04 -9.80 3.20
C ALA A 19 -18.88 -8.51 3.17
N GLY A 20 -18.25 -7.32 3.08
CA GLY A 20 -18.97 -6.05 3.21
C GLY A 20 -18.35 -4.81 2.59
N ALA A 21 -17.30 -4.90 1.76
CA ALA A 21 -16.85 -3.76 0.96
C ALA A 21 -17.79 -3.57 -0.26
N LEU A 22 -19.06 -3.30 0.02
CA LEU A 22 -20.04 -2.81 -0.93
C LEU A 22 -19.52 -1.49 -1.49
N TRP A 23 -19.18 -1.50 -2.78
CA TRP A 23 -19.44 -0.46 -3.76
C TRP A 23 -19.58 0.98 -3.22
N GLY A 24 -18.54 1.79 -3.44
CA GLY A 24 -18.74 3.19 -3.81
C GLY A 24 -19.40 4.11 -2.78
N ARG A 25 -19.15 3.94 -1.47
CA ARG A 25 -19.51 4.96 -0.47
C ARG A 25 -18.28 5.61 0.14
N VAL A 26 -18.13 6.90 -0.15
CA VAL A 26 -17.19 7.84 0.45
C VAL A 26 -17.34 7.79 1.97
N PHE A 27 -16.46 7.04 2.62
CA PHE A 27 -16.12 7.30 4.02
C PHE A 27 -14.98 8.29 4.02
N ASN A 28 -15.18 9.40 4.71
CA ASN A 28 -14.21 10.47 4.92
C ASN A 28 -12.98 9.96 5.72
N GLY A 29 -12.09 9.24 5.04
CA GLY A 29 -10.83 8.72 5.56
C GLY A 29 -10.94 7.35 6.23
N THR A 30 -10.03 6.44 5.85
CA THR A 30 -9.33 5.45 6.71
C THR A 30 -9.64 3.94 6.72
N HIS A 31 -10.64 3.34 6.03
CA HIS A 31 -10.80 1.86 6.17
C HIS A 31 -10.92 1.00 4.89
N CYS A 32 -11.02 1.57 3.69
CA CYS A 32 -11.02 0.79 2.43
C CYS A 32 -10.17 1.42 1.30
N SER A 33 -9.40 2.45 1.61
CA SER A 33 -8.54 3.16 0.66
C SER A 33 -7.10 2.70 0.84
N TRP A 34 -6.42 2.39 -0.27
CA TRP A 34 -4.96 2.26 -0.30
C TRP A 34 -4.32 3.48 0.36
N GLN A 35 -3.55 3.24 1.43
CA GLN A 35 -2.73 4.25 2.08
C GLN A 35 -1.41 4.33 1.32
N ARG A 36 -0.98 5.54 0.93
CA ARG A 36 0.22 5.73 0.11
C ARG A 36 1.34 6.37 0.91
N LEU A 37 2.51 5.77 0.81
CA LEU A 37 3.82 6.33 1.14
C LEU A 37 4.47 6.78 -0.16
N ASP A 38 4.59 8.10 -0.33
CA ASP A 38 5.12 8.70 -1.56
C ASP A 38 6.62 9.02 -1.52
N ASP A 39 7.18 9.11 -0.31
CA ASP A 39 8.57 9.50 -0.11
C ASP A 39 9.48 8.27 0.08
N VAL A 40 9.54 7.42 -0.94
CA VAL A 40 10.50 6.31 -0.95
C VAL A 40 11.62 6.66 -1.92
N GLY A 41 12.58 7.45 -1.40
CA GLY A 41 13.81 7.85 -2.11
C GLY A 41 14.81 6.71 -2.34
N GLY A 42 14.48 5.49 -1.88
CA GLY A 42 15.26 4.27 -2.06
C GLY A 42 14.37 3.08 -2.44
N THR A 43 14.83 1.86 -2.22
CA THR A 43 14.06 0.63 -2.48
C THR A 43 13.34 0.07 -1.24
N SER A 44 13.22 0.86 -0.17
CA SER A 44 12.67 0.43 1.12
C SER A 44 11.92 1.56 1.83
N ALA A 45 10.76 1.24 2.41
CA ALA A 45 9.96 2.13 3.26
C ALA A 45 9.58 1.43 4.56
N VAL A 46 9.40 2.21 5.63
CA VAL A 46 8.90 1.71 6.92
C VAL A 46 7.46 2.19 7.09
N ILE A 47 6.56 1.25 7.39
CA ILE A 47 5.16 1.54 7.70
C ILE A 47 4.97 1.30 9.21
N ASP A 48 4.84 2.38 9.97
CA ASP A 48 4.53 2.34 11.40
C ASP A 48 3.02 2.45 11.68
N LYS A 49 2.62 2.18 12.93
CA LYS A 49 1.22 2.28 13.41
C LYS A 49 0.22 1.35 12.69
N LEU A 50 0.66 0.18 12.26
CA LEU A 50 -0.25 -0.87 11.78
C LEU A 50 -1.00 -1.52 12.96
N GLU A 51 -2.25 -1.90 12.72
CA GLU A 51 -3.04 -2.67 13.68
C GLU A 51 -2.41 -4.06 13.86
N MET A 52 -2.36 -4.53 15.11
CA MET A 52 -1.86 -5.86 15.46
C MET A 52 -2.88 -6.94 15.02
N ASP A 53 -2.41 -8.17 14.85
CA ASP A 53 -3.24 -9.32 14.44
C ASP A 53 -4.06 -9.06 13.16
N SER A 54 -3.50 -8.31 12.22
CA SER A 54 -4.19 -7.87 11.01
C SER A 54 -3.37 -8.20 9.77
N VAL A 55 -4.10 -8.54 8.70
CA VAL A 55 -3.50 -8.77 7.38
C VAL A 55 -3.50 -7.47 6.60
N TYR A 56 -2.34 -7.11 6.08
CA TYR A 56 -2.15 -5.98 5.19
C TYR A 56 -1.74 -6.47 3.81
N VAL A 57 -2.24 -5.80 2.78
CA VAL A 57 -1.79 -5.98 1.40
C VAL A 57 -0.96 -4.76 1.01
N LEU A 58 0.21 -4.99 0.41
CA LEU A 58 1.14 -3.97 -0.02
C LEU A 58 1.37 -4.09 -1.53
N ARG A 59 1.48 -2.95 -2.21
CA ARG A 59 1.87 -2.86 -3.62
C ARG A 59 2.82 -1.69 -3.80
N VAL A 60 3.75 -1.79 -4.73
CA VAL A 60 4.74 -0.75 -5.02
C VAL A 60 4.63 -0.37 -6.48
N ARG A 61 4.81 0.91 -6.83
CA ARG A 61 4.95 1.33 -8.22
C ARG A 61 6.10 2.29 -8.38
N GLY A 62 6.82 2.16 -9.48
CA GLY A 62 7.87 3.10 -9.86
C GLY A 62 7.29 4.36 -10.48
N CYS A 63 7.85 5.52 -10.14
CA CYS A 63 7.50 6.82 -10.67
C CYS A 63 8.75 7.40 -11.36
N ASN A 64 8.61 7.78 -12.63
CA ASN A 64 9.64 8.45 -13.41
C ASN A 64 9.06 9.70 -14.10
N LYS A 65 9.88 10.40 -14.89
CA LYS A 65 9.43 11.59 -15.63
C LYS A 65 8.28 11.32 -16.61
N ALA A 66 8.10 10.07 -17.06
CA ALA A 66 7.00 9.66 -17.92
C ALA A 66 5.71 9.41 -17.14
N GLY A 67 5.77 9.39 -15.81
CA GLY A 67 4.64 9.15 -14.93
C GLY A 67 4.86 7.91 -14.08
N PHE A 68 3.81 7.17 -13.83
CA PHE A 68 3.86 6.00 -12.96
C PHE A 68 3.81 4.72 -13.79
N GLY A 69 4.71 3.79 -13.48
CA GLY A 69 4.70 2.44 -14.03
C GLY A 69 3.58 1.58 -13.44
N GLU A 70 3.53 0.33 -13.89
CA GLU A 70 2.64 -0.68 -13.34
C GLU A 70 2.96 -0.95 -11.87
N TYR A 71 1.93 -1.39 -11.14
CA TYR A 71 2.11 -1.86 -9.78
C TYR A 71 2.87 -3.19 -9.77
N SER A 72 3.67 -3.39 -8.75
CA SER A 72 4.27 -4.67 -8.39
C SER A 72 3.18 -5.65 -7.97
N GLU A 73 3.60 -6.91 -7.81
CA GLU A 73 2.76 -7.92 -7.17
C GLU A 73 2.29 -7.46 -5.78
N GLU A 74 1.06 -7.86 -5.44
CA GLU A 74 0.44 -7.59 -4.15
C GLU A 74 1.03 -8.54 -3.10
N VAL A 75 1.75 -7.98 -2.13
CA VAL A 75 2.38 -8.75 -1.05
C VAL A 75 1.48 -8.71 0.18
N TYR A 76 1.22 -9.87 0.78
CA TYR A 76 0.41 -10.01 1.99
C TYR A 76 1.31 -10.09 3.21
N LEU A 77 1.13 -9.17 4.15
CA LEU A 77 1.87 -9.10 5.41
C LEU A 77 0.93 -9.31 6.59
N HIS A 78 1.38 -10.12 7.54
CA HIS A 78 0.70 -10.31 8.81
C HIS A 78 1.44 -9.49 9.87
N THR A 79 0.72 -8.61 10.57
CA THR A 79 1.27 -8.01 11.77
C THR A 79 1.26 -9.05 12.89
N PRO A 80 2.36 -9.19 13.66
CA PRO A 80 2.39 -10.11 14.78
C PRO A 80 1.31 -9.72 15.81
N PRO A 81 0.75 -10.69 16.55
CA PRO A 81 -0.11 -10.40 17.68
C PRO A 81 0.67 -9.67 18.77
N ALA A 82 0.00 -8.82 19.55
CA ALA A 82 0.62 -8.09 20.66
C ALA A 82 1.28 -9.07 21.65
N PRO A 83 2.51 -8.79 22.15
CA PRO A 83 3.17 -9.57 23.19
C PRO A 83 2.45 -9.54 24.55
#